data_AF-B1M2R0-F1
#
_entry.id   AF-B1M2R0-F1
#
_cell.length_a   1.000
_cell.length_b   1.000
_cell.length_c   1.000
_cell.angle_alpha   90.00
_cell.angle_beta   90.00
_cell.angle_gamma   90.00
#
_symmetry.space_group_name_H-M   'P 1'
#
loop_
_entity.id
_entity.type
_entity.pdbx_description
1 polymer ?
#
loop_
_entity_poly.entity_id
_entity_poly.type
_entity_poly.pdbx_seq_one_letter_code
_entity_poly.pdbx_strand_id
1 'polypeptide(L)' 'MIFDSKDTALDALAAQCLRVRELIDTVGDPLMRAAIDLLLLEVARALAQNGPQDRASGA' A
#
# COMPACT_ATOMS: atom_id res chain seq x y z
N MET A 1 -22.38 -5.36 -2.68
CA MET A 1 -20.91 -5.24 -2.76
C MET A 1 -20.36 -5.53 -1.38
N ILE A 2 -19.79 -6.72 -1.17
CA ILE A 2 -19.06 -7.01 0.07
C ILE A 2 -17.65 -6.51 -0.20
N PHE A 3 -17.34 -5.31 0.28
CA PHE A 3 -15.96 -4.90 0.44
C PHE A 3 -15.40 -5.79 1.55
N ASP A 4 -14.41 -6.61 1.23
CA ASP A 4 -13.76 -7.47 2.21
C ASP A 4 -13.10 -6.55 3.26
N SER A 5 -13.35 -6.80 4.55
CA SER A 5 -12.77 -6.02 5.64
C SER A 5 -11.24 -5.95 5.56
N LYS A 6 -10.63 -6.94 4.88
CA LYS A 6 -9.21 -7.00 4.56
C LYS A 6 -8.75 -5.92 3.58
N ASP A 7 -9.52 -5.62 2.54
CA ASP A 7 -9.19 -4.55 1.58
C ASP A 7 -9.20 -3.19 2.29
N THR A 8 -10.21 -2.98 3.14
CA THR A 8 -10.32 -1.77 3.97
C THR A 8 -9.12 -1.59 4.92
N ALA A 9 -8.59 -2.69 5.46
CA ALA A 9 -7.43 -2.67 6.35
C ALA A 9 -6.11 -2.37 5.59
N LEU A 10 -5.96 -2.91 4.38
CA LEU A 10 -4.81 -2.62 3.52
C LEU A 10 -4.81 -1.18 3.01
N ASP A 11 -5.99 -0.63 2.67
CA ASP A 11 -6.14 0.78 2.32
C ASP A 11 -5.75 1.70 3.48
N ALA A 12 -6.19 1.38 4.70
CA ALA A 12 -5.82 2.11 5.89
C ALA A 12 -4.30 2.06 6.17
N LEU A 13 -3.68 0.90 5.95
CA LEU A 13 -2.24 0.71 6.08
C LEU A 13 -1.46 1.52 5.03
N ALA A 14 -1.91 1.52 3.77
CA ALA A 14 -1.32 2.33 2.70
C ALA A 14 -1.35 3.83 3.05
N ALA A 15 -2.49 4.33 3.51
CA ALA A 15 -2.65 5.72 3.92
C ALA A 15 -1.73 6.09 5.10
N GLN A 16 -1.53 5.16 6.05
CA GLN A 16 -0.58 5.37 7.15
C GLN A 16 0.87 5.43 6.65
N CYS A 17 1.27 4.52 5.75
CA CYS A 17 2.62 4.50 5.20
C CYS A 17 2.94 5.79 4.43
N LEU A 18 1.98 6.34 3.68
CA LEU A 18 2.15 7.63 3.00
C LEU A 18 2.37 8.79 3.97
N ARG A 19 1.59 8.87 5.05
CA ARG A 19 1.80 9.90 6.10
C ARG A 19 3.15 9.78 6.77
N VAL A 20 3.60 8.55 7.05
CA VAL A 20 4.93 8.31 7.63
C VAL A 20 6.04 8.72 6.66
N ARG A 21 5.87 8.47 5.36
CA ARG A 21 6.82 8.90 4.33
C ARG A 21 6.93 10.42 4.26
N GLU A 22 5.82 11.15 4.31
CA GLU A 22 5.83 12.62 4.40
C GLU A 22 6.58 13.12 5.63
N LEU A 23 6.40 12.47 6.78
CA LEU A 23 7.14 12.81 8.00
C LEU A 23 8.65 12.51 7.84
N ILE A 24 9.02 11.36 7.30
CA ILE A 24 10.41 10.98 7.05
C ILE A 24 11.09 11.98 6.08
N ASP A 25 10.35 12.47 5.08
CA ASP A 25 10.84 13.49 4.15
C ASP A 25 11.22 14.80 4.87
N THR A 26 10.59 15.12 6.00
CA THR A 26 10.98 16.27 6.84
C THR A 26 12.26 16.03 7.64
N VAL A 27 12.53 14.77 8.02
CA VAL A 27 13.75 14.38 8.76
C VAL A 27 14.95 14.28 7.81
N GLY A 28 14.71 13.86 6.56
CA GLY A 28 15.73 13.80 5.51
C GLY A 28 16.69 12.61 5.61
N ASP A 29 16.38 11.58 6.42
CA ASP A 29 17.19 10.37 6.52
C ASP A 29 16.97 9.43 5.31
N PRO A 30 18.00 9.18 4.47
CA PRO A 30 17.85 8.36 3.26
C PRO A 30 17.51 6.90 3.54
N LEU A 31 17.98 6.35 4.66
CA LEU A 31 17.73 4.95 5.03
C LEU A 31 16.28 4.77 5.48
N MET A 32 15.75 5.70 6.28
CA MET A 32 14.34 5.68 6.66
C MET A 32 13.42 5.84 5.44
N ARG A 33 13.81 6.69 4.48
CA ARG A 33 13.06 6.88 3.22
C ARG A 33 13.02 5.59 2.40
N ALA A 34 14.16 4.92 2.26
CA ALA A 34 14.23 3.63 1.57
C ALA A 34 13.40 2.55 2.27
N ALA A 35 13.41 2.51 3.61
CA ALA A 35 12.64 1.54 4.38
C ALA A 35 11.13 1.71 4.20
N ILE A 36 10.61 2.95 4.23
CA ILE A 36 9.18 3.20 4.04
C ILE A 36 8.76 2.97 2.58
N ASP A 37 9.62 3.26 1.61
CA ASP A 37 9.36 2.98 0.19
C ASP A 37 9.24 1.47 -0.08
N LEU A 38 10.10 0.65 0.54
CA LEU A 38 10.00 -0.81 0.46
C LEU A 38 8.72 -1.34 1.11
N LEU A 39 8.30 -0.78 2.25
CA LEU A 39 7.04 -1.14 2.88
C LEU A 39 5.83 -0.81 1.98
N LEU A 40 5.83 0.39 1.38
CA LEU A 40 4.79 0.81 0.44
C LEU A 40 4.70 -0.11 -0.78
N LEU A 41 5.83 -0.59 -1.29
CA LEU A 41 5.87 -1.54 -2.41
C LEU A 41 5.14 -2.85 -2.05
N GLU A 42 5.40 -3.41 -0.87
CA GLU A 42 4.73 -4.65 -0.42
C GLU A 42 3.24 -4.43 -0.13
N VAL A 43 2.85 -3.28 0.42
CA VAL A 43 1.44 -2.93 0.61
C VAL A 43 0.71 -2.80 -0.74
N ALA A 44 1.32 -2.13 -1.72
CA ALA A 44 0.77 -2.01 -3.07
C ALA A 44 0.62 -3.38 -3.74
N ARG A 45 1.59 -4.27 -3.56
CA ARG A 45 1.51 -5.66 -4.04
C ARG A 45 0.36 -6.42 -3.37
N ALA A 46 0.21 -6.30 -2.06
CA ALA A 46 -0.89 -6.93 -1.34
C ALA A 46 -2.26 -6.41 -1.82
N LEU A 47 -2.40 -5.10 -2.05
CA LEU A 47 -3.61 -4.51 -2.63
C LEU A 47 -3.89 -5.06 -4.03
N ALA A 48 -2.88 -5.15 -4.90
CA ALA A 48 -3.04 -5.69 -6.25
C ALA A 48 -3.45 -7.18 -6.27
N GLN A 49 -3.08 -7.95 -5.24
CA GLN A 49 -3.45 -9.36 -5.11
C GLN A 49 -4.84 -9.58 -4.51
N ASN A 50 -5.32 -8.67 -3.66
CA ASN A 50 -6.63 -8.78 -2.99
C ASN A 50 -7.73 -7.97 -3.69
N GLY A 51 -7.37 -6.97 -4.51
CA GLY A 51 -8.32 -6.23 -5.32
C GLY A 51 -9.13 -7.16 -6.23
N PRO A 52 -10.35 -6.74 -6.64
CA PRO A 52 -11.17 -7.54 -7.52
C PRO A 52 -10.34 -7.93 -8.74
N GLN A 53 -10.08 -9.24 -8.88
CA GLN A 53 -9.62 -9.80 -10.13
C GLN A 53 -10.74 -9.51 -11.13
N ASP A 54 -10.72 -8.33 -11.75
CA ASP A 54 -11.31 -8.17 -13.05
C ASP A 54 -10.45 -9.03 -13.97
N ARG A 55 -10.71 -10.34 -13.91
CA ARG A 55 -10.23 -11.28 -14.88
C ARG A 55 -10.78 -10.72 -16.17
N ALA A 56 -9.90 -10.09 -16.92
CA ALA A 56 -9.87 -10.21 -18.36
C ALA A 56 -9.90 -11.71 -18.70
N SER A 57 -11.07 -12.31 -18.56
CA SER A 57 -11.45 -13.53 -19.22
C SER A 57 -11.69 -13.12 -20.66
N GLY A 58 -10.58 -12.88 -21.36
CA GLY A 58 -10.55 -13.00 -22.80
C GLY A 58 -10.78 -14.48 -23.11
N ALA A 59 -12.00 -14.82 -23.48
CA ALA A 59 -12.39 -15.98 -24.28
C ALA A 59 -13.80 -15.75 -24.81
#